data_AF-A0A0G1WPG6-F1
#
_entry.id   AF-A0A0G1WPG6-F1
#
_cell.length_a   1.000
_cell.length_b   1.000
_cell.length_c   1.000
_cell.angle_alpha   90.00
_cell.angle_beta   90.00
_cell.angle_gamma   90.00
#
_symmetry.space_group_name_H-M   'P 1'
#
loop_
_entity.id
_entity.type
_entity.pdbx_description
1 polymer ?
#
loop_
_entity_poly.entity_id
_entity_poly.type
_entity_poly.pdbx_seq_one_letter_code
_entity_poly.pdbx_strand_id
1 'polypeptide(L)'
;MNEESPQYKSEIESARLDLAEYIEQENRGEAGGARHFSFPEFTLGDLEDEDVIVWKKIRSQTITPEEFALYDQGLHDEGGEERKDVKFSRIIFVRAVRNKVQRVFYEYFKRRKQQ
;
A
#
# COMPACT_ATOMS: atom_id res chain seq x y z
N MET A 1 13.28 -9.44 -22.93
CA MET A 1 13.50 -9.18 -21.49
C MET A 1 13.52 -7.67 -21.35
N ASN A 2 12.48 -7.08 -20.76
CA ASN A 2 12.54 -5.66 -20.40
C ASN A 2 13.37 -5.60 -19.13
N GLU A 3 14.63 -5.19 -19.24
CA GLU A 3 15.42 -4.83 -18.07
C GLU A 3 14.72 -3.65 -17.39
N GLU A 4 14.25 -3.86 -16.16
CA GLU A 4 13.71 -2.78 -15.35
C GLU A 4 14.74 -1.67 -15.22
N SER A 5 14.34 -0.45 -15.59
CA SER A 5 15.22 0.72 -15.53
C SER A 5 15.85 0.84 -14.14
N PRO A 6 17.15 1.18 -14.03
CA PRO A 6 17.79 1.47 -12.74
C PRO A 6 17.02 2.48 -11.88
N GLN A 7 16.31 3.41 -12.52
CA GLN A 7 15.46 4.38 -11.86
C GLN A 7 14.25 3.74 -11.16
N TYR A 8 13.63 2.73 -11.78
CA TYR A 8 12.50 2.00 -11.22
C TYR A 8 12.94 1.19 -10.00
N LYS A 9 14.07 0.48 -10.09
CA LYS A 9 14.61 -0.29 -8.95
C LYS A 9 14.92 0.60 -7.75
N SER A 10 15.57 1.74 -7.98
CA SER A 10 15.87 2.71 -6.92
C SER A 10 14.59 3.28 -6.28
N GLU A 11 13.55 3.50 -7.08
CA GLU A 11 12.25 3.95 -6.59
C GLU A 11 11.58 2.89 -5.69
N ILE A 12 11.59 1.63 -6.09
CA ILE A 12 11.06 0.51 -5.30
C ILE A 12 11.83 0.36 -3.99
N GLU A 13 13.15 0.37 -4.02
CA GLU A 13 13.98 0.25 -2.83
C GLU A 13 13.69 1.38 -1.83
N SER A 14 13.61 2.61 -2.31
CA SER A 14 13.26 3.77 -1.47
C SER A 14 11.87 3.61 -0.84
N ALA A 15 10.90 3.10 -1.60
CA ALA A 15 9.54 2.89 -1.11
C ALA A 15 9.45 1.74 -0.10
N ARG A 16 10.24 0.67 -0.29
CA ARG A 16 10.36 -0.43 0.69
C ARG A 16 10.95 0.06 2.01
N LEU A 17 11.96 0.93 1.96
CA LEU A 17 12.55 1.54 3.16
C LEU A 17 11.55 2.43 3.92
N ASP A 18 10.78 3.27 3.22
CA ASP A 18 9.73 4.08 3.87
C ASP A 18 8.66 3.20 4.54
N LEU A 19 8.21 2.14 3.87
CA LEU A 19 7.24 1.21 4.46
C LEU A 19 7.82 0.47 5.68
N ALA A 20 9.09 0.04 5.62
CA ALA A 20 9.76 -0.58 6.76
C ALA A 20 9.83 0.37 7.95
N GLU A 21 10.25 1.63 7.73
CA GLU A 21 10.30 2.65 8.78
C GLU A 21 8.91 2.87 9.40
N TYR A 22 7.87 2.95 8.58
CA TYR A 22 6.51 3.12 9.06
C TYR A 22 6.04 1.92 9.92
N ILE A 23 6.37 0.69 9.53
CA ILE A 23 6.05 -0.51 10.31
C ILE A 23 6.76 -0.48 11.66
N GLU A 24 8.03 -0.06 11.69
CA GLU A 24 8.76 0.11 12.95
C GLU A 24 8.11 1.17 13.84
N GLN A 25 7.69 2.31 13.27
CA GLN A 25 6.95 3.34 14.00
C GLN A 25 5.63 2.80 14.56
N GLU A 26 4.90 1.96 13.83
CA GLU A 26 3.68 1.29 14.34
C GLU A 26 4.01 0.35 15.51
N ASN A 27 5.08 -0.44 15.39
CA ASN A 27 5.53 -1.37 16.42
C ASN A 27 5.95 -0.63 17.71
N ARG A 28 6.57 0.55 17.59
CA ARG A 28 6.88 1.44 18.72
C ARG A 28 5.67 2.20 19.26
N GLY A 29 4.54 2.20 18.55
CA GLY A 29 3.33 2.95 18.91
C GLY A 29 3.38 4.45 18.56
N GLU A 30 4.32 4.85 17.71
CA GLU A 30 4.61 6.23 17.34
C GLU A 30 3.82 6.70 16.12
N ALA A 31 3.22 5.79 15.34
CA ALA A 31 2.52 6.10 14.09
C ALA A 31 1.16 6.84 14.27
N GLY A 32 0.78 7.23 15.50
CA GLY A 32 -0.41 8.04 15.78
C GLY A 32 -1.75 7.43 15.31
N GLY A 33 -1.78 6.13 15.02
CA GLY A 33 -2.88 5.42 14.37
C GLY A 33 -3.02 3.96 14.83
N ALA A 34 -3.93 3.22 14.18
CA ALA A 34 -4.14 1.80 14.43
C ALA A 34 -2.90 1.00 13.98
N ARG A 35 -2.54 -0.05 14.72
CA ARG A 35 -1.46 -0.96 14.33
C ARG A 35 -1.95 -1.86 13.20
N HIS A 36 -1.56 -1.53 11.98
CA HIS A 36 -1.98 -2.23 10.78
C HIS A 36 -1.06 -3.38 10.40
N PHE A 37 0.23 -3.27 10.71
CA PHE A 37 1.27 -4.20 10.28
C PHE A 37 1.97 -4.93 11.43
N SER A 38 1.56 -4.69 12.68
CA SER A 38 2.19 -5.30 13.86
C SER A 38 1.83 -6.78 14.06
N PHE A 39 1.60 -7.52 12.99
CA PHE A 39 1.29 -8.96 13.02
C PHE A 39 2.60 -9.73 12.86
N PRO A 40 2.91 -10.71 13.73
CA PRO A 40 4.12 -11.53 13.62
C PRO A 40 4.31 -12.20 12.26
N GLU A 41 3.21 -12.49 11.57
CA GLU A 41 3.17 -13.16 10.27
C GLU A 41 3.29 -12.20 9.08
N PHE A 42 3.35 -10.88 9.32
CA PHE A 42 3.53 -9.90 8.25
C PHE A 42 5.00 -9.83 7.82
N THR A 43 5.26 -10.03 6.54
CA THR A 43 6.59 -9.94 5.94
C THR A 43 6.59 -8.98 4.74
N LEU A 44 7.48 -7.98 4.75
CA LEU A 44 7.64 -7.03 3.64
C LEU A 44 8.04 -7.68 2.32
N GLY A 45 8.83 -8.77 2.39
CA GLY A 45 9.25 -9.53 1.21
C GLY A 45 8.12 -10.28 0.50
N ASP A 46 6.93 -10.32 1.10
CA ASP A 46 5.73 -10.88 0.48
C ASP A 46 4.95 -9.87 -0.36
N LEU A 47 5.33 -8.59 -0.30
CA LEU A 47 4.70 -7.53 -1.07
C LEU A 47 5.34 -7.41 -2.45
N GLU A 48 4.47 -7.28 -3.45
CA GLU A 48 4.86 -6.98 -4.83
C GLU A 48 5.27 -5.52 -4.95
N ASP A 49 5.99 -5.20 -6.02
CA ASP A 49 6.45 -3.82 -6.26
C ASP A 49 5.29 -2.85 -6.41
N GLU A 50 4.17 -3.30 -6.99
CA GLU A 50 2.94 -2.53 -7.12
C GLU A 50 2.34 -2.15 -5.76
N ASP A 51 2.33 -3.08 -4.79
CA ASP A 51 1.88 -2.82 -3.42
C ASP A 51 2.71 -1.68 -2.81
N VAL A 52 4.03 -1.77 -2.96
CA VAL A 52 4.99 -0.83 -2.41
C VAL A 52 4.86 0.56 -3.07
N ILE A 53 4.64 0.62 -4.38
CA ILE A 53 4.40 1.89 -5.09
C ILE A 53 3.10 2.55 -4.63
N VAL A 54 2.03 1.78 -4.45
CA VAL A 54 0.75 2.28 -3.94
C VAL A 54 0.92 2.86 -2.54
N TRP A 55 1.68 2.19 -1.66
CA TRP A 55 2.03 2.73 -0.35
C TRP A 55 2.70 4.11 -0.43
N LYS A 56 3.74 4.24 -1.26
CA LYS A 56 4.46 5.50 -1.47
C LYS A 56 3.50 6.61 -1.91
N LYS A 57 2.64 6.34 -2.91
CA LYS A 57 1.67 7.33 -3.40
C LYS A 57 0.66 7.76 -2.33
N ILE A 58 0.23 6.85 -1.45
CA ILE A 58 -0.65 7.16 -0.32
C ILE A 58 0.05 8.09 0.67
N ARG A 59 1.29 7.76 1.05
CA ARG A 59 2.11 8.56 1.99
C ARG A 59 2.36 9.96 1.47
N SER A 60 2.62 10.09 0.18
CA SER A 60 2.81 11.39 -0.49
C SER A 60 1.51 12.13 -0.82
N GLN A 61 0.34 11.54 -0.55
CA GLN A 61 -0.98 12.08 -0.93
C GLN A 61 -1.11 12.35 -2.44
N THR A 62 -0.44 11.56 -3.27
CA THR A 62 -0.44 11.70 -4.74
C THR A 62 -1.29 10.66 -5.45
N ILE A 63 -1.74 9.62 -4.74
CA ILE A 63 -2.61 8.58 -5.31
C ILE A 63 -3.95 9.17 -5.77
N THR A 64 -4.37 8.83 -6.99
CA THR A 64 -5.70 9.21 -7.48
C THR A 64 -6.75 8.11 -7.23
N PRO A 65 -8.06 8.43 -7.21
CA PRO A 65 -9.12 7.43 -7.12
C PRO A 65 -9.05 6.36 -8.22
N GLU A 66 -8.70 6.74 -9.43
CA GLU A 66 -8.59 5.85 -10.59
C GLU A 66 -7.41 4.89 -10.44
N GLU A 67 -6.24 5.40 -10.03
CA GLU A 67 -5.07 4.57 -9.74
C GLU A 67 -5.36 3.55 -8.63
N PHE A 68 -6.05 4.00 -7.58
CA PHE A 68 -6.46 3.11 -6.51
C PHE A 68 -7.50 2.08 -6.96
N ALA A 69 -8.47 2.48 -7.78
CA ALA A 69 -9.47 1.57 -8.32
C ALA A 69 -8.85 0.49 -9.21
N LEU A 70 -7.85 0.84 -10.02
CA LEU A 70 -7.10 -0.12 -10.84
C LEU A 70 -6.32 -1.12 -9.97
N TYR A 71 -5.61 -0.61 -8.95
CA TYR A 71 -4.92 -1.47 -7.98
C TYR A 71 -5.91 -2.40 -7.26
N ASP A 72 -7.04 -1.86 -6.79
CA ASP A 72 -8.08 -2.63 -6.10
C ASP A 72 -8.73 -3.68 -7.01
N GLN A 73 -8.98 -3.32 -8.27
CA GLN A 73 -9.53 -4.21 -9.28
C GLN A 73 -8.55 -5.35 -9.62
N GLY A 74 -7.25 -5.08 -9.76
CA GLY A 74 -6.24 -6.12 -9.98
C GLY A 74 -6.28 -7.21 -8.92
N LEU A 75 -6.51 -6.82 -7.65
CA LEU A 75 -6.70 -7.76 -6.54
C LEU A 75 -8.01 -8.56 -6.59
N HIS A 76 -9.03 -8.05 -7.28
CA HIS A 76 -10.34 -8.66 -7.41
C HIS A 76 -10.46 -9.55 -8.66
N ASP A 77 -9.79 -9.20 -9.76
CA ASP A 77 -9.79 -9.92 -11.04
C ASP A 77 -8.90 -11.18 -11.01
N GLU A 78 -7.93 -11.26 -10.08
CA GLU A 78 -7.25 -12.52 -9.70
C GLU A 78 -8.20 -13.55 -9.02
N GLY A 79 -9.49 -13.24 -8.89
CA GLY A 79 -10.52 -13.99 -8.17
C GLY A 79 -11.06 -15.26 -8.83
N GLY A 80 -10.31 -15.95 -9.69
CA GLY A 80 -10.69 -17.26 -10.25
C GLY A 80 -9.94 -18.42 -9.58
N GLU A 81 -10.58 -19.15 -8.65
CA GLU A 81 -10.13 -20.38 -7.96
C GLU A 81 -8.71 -20.43 -7.30
N GLU A 82 -7.80 -19.50 -7.55
CA GLU A 82 -6.38 -19.54 -7.13
C GLU A 82 -6.05 -18.73 -5.85
N ARG A 83 -7.06 -18.34 -5.05
CA ARG A 83 -6.82 -17.61 -3.79
C ARG A 83 -6.22 -18.43 -2.63
N LYS A 84 -5.59 -19.58 -2.93
CA LYS A 84 -4.82 -20.35 -1.95
C LYS A 84 -3.38 -19.85 -1.80
N ASP A 85 -2.85 -19.16 -2.81
CA ASP A 85 -1.43 -18.75 -2.85
C ASP A 85 -1.19 -17.27 -2.53
N VAL A 86 -2.26 -16.48 -2.30
CA VAL A 86 -2.12 -15.09 -1.84
C VAL A 86 -1.58 -15.08 -0.42
N LYS A 87 -0.39 -14.50 -0.25
CA LYS A 87 0.30 -14.44 1.04
C LYS A 87 -0.47 -13.58 2.04
N PHE A 88 -0.50 -14.03 3.30
CA PHE A 88 -1.19 -13.36 4.41
C PHE A 88 -0.79 -11.88 4.55
N SER A 89 0.50 -11.58 4.36
CA SER A 89 1.06 -10.22 4.35
C SER A 89 0.37 -9.29 3.35
N ARG A 90 0.12 -9.75 2.11
CA ARG A 90 -0.56 -8.96 1.06
C ARG A 90 -2.01 -8.68 1.45
N ILE A 91 -2.70 -9.64 2.06
CA ILE A 91 -4.08 -9.45 2.57
C ILE A 91 -4.11 -8.37 3.66
N ILE A 92 -3.20 -8.41 4.63
CA ILE A 92 -3.08 -7.38 5.67
C ILE A 92 -2.80 -6.02 5.03
N PHE A 93 -1.87 -5.97 4.09
CA PHE A 93 -1.46 -4.75 3.42
C PHE A 93 -2.61 -4.06 2.70
N VAL A 94 -3.35 -4.79 1.88
CA VAL A 94 -4.51 -4.27 1.14
C VAL A 94 -5.55 -3.70 2.10
N ARG A 95 -5.82 -4.38 3.22
CA ARG A 95 -6.76 -3.88 4.23
C ARG A 95 -6.27 -2.57 4.86
N ALA A 96 -4.99 -2.47 5.18
CA ALA A 96 -4.38 -1.27 5.74
C ALA A 96 -4.47 -0.09 4.76
N VAL A 97 -4.11 -0.33 3.50
CA VAL A 97 -4.17 0.63 2.40
C VAL A 97 -5.59 1.12 2.15
N ARG A 98 -6.59 0.21 2.05
CA ARG A 98 -8.01 0.58 1.88
C ARG A 98 -8.48 1.56 2.96
N ASN A 99 -8.14 1.29 4.23
CA ASN A 99 -8.50 2.17 5.34
C ASN A 99 -7.83 3.55 5.24
N LYS A 100 -6.54 3.60 4.84
CA LYS A 100 -5.80 4.85 4.67
C LYS A 100 -6.33 5.68 3.50
N VAL A 101 -6.60 5.03 2.37
CA VAL A 101 -7.12 5.67 1.17
C VAL A 101 -8.52 6.24 1.40
N GLN A 102 -9.40 5.53 2.11
CA GLN A 102 -10.71 6.09 2.51
C GLN A 102 -10.57 7.41 3.27
N ARG A 103 -9.57 7.52 4.17
CA ARG A 103 -9.25 8.77 4.87
C ARG A 103 -8.71 9.85 3.94
N VAL A 104 -7.74 9.52 3.09
CA VAL A 104 -7.14 10.48 2.14
C VAL A 104 -8.19 11.02 1.18
N PHE A 105 -9.01 10.16 0.59
CA PHE A 105 -10.07 10.56 -0.33
C PHE A 105 -11.20 11.31 0.38
N TYR A 106 -11.58 10.91 1.60
CA TYR A 106 -12.53 11.69 2.39
C TYR A 106 -12.07 13.14 2.58
N GLU A 107 -10.81 13.35 2.98
CA GLU A 107 -10.25 14.70 3.15
C GLU A 107 -10.12 15.44 1.80
N TYR A 108 -9.74 14.75 0.72
CA TYR A 108 -9.66 15.30 -0.62
C TYR A 108 -11.03 15.82 -1.12
N PHE A 109 -12.08 15.00 -1.04
CA PHE A 109 -13.43 15.38 -1.46
C PHE A 109 -14.07 16.43 -0.55
N LYS A 110 -13.77 16.39 0.76
CA LYS A 110 -14.21 17.43 1.71
C LYS A 110 -13.66 18.80 1.35
N ARG A 111 -12.37 18.90 1.02
CA ARG A 111 -11.73 20.17 0.61
C ARG A 111 -12.33 20.74 -0.67
N ARG A 112 -12.66 19.88 -1.64
CA ARG A 112 -13.31 20.30 -2.90
C ARG A 112 -14.75 20.79 -2.75
N LYS A 113 -15.50 20.33 -1.74
CA LYS A 113 -16.88 20.82 -1.48
C LYS A 113 -16.93 22.18 -0.77
N GLN A 114 -15.80 22.66 -0.25
CA GLN A 114 -15.68 23.93 0.47
C GLN A 114 -15.10 25.06 -0.41
N GLN A 115 -14.82 24.77 -1.69
CA GLN A 115 -14.42 25.72 -2.73
C GLN A 115 -15.57 25.90 -3.71
#